data_AF-A0A847XB06-F1
#
_entry.id   AF-A0A847XB06-F1
#
_cell.length_a   1.000
_cell.length_b   1.000
_cell.length_c   1.000
_cell.angle_alpha   90.00
_cell.angle_beta   90.00
_cell.angle_gamma   90.00
#
_symmetry.space_group_name_H-M   'P 1'
#
loop_
_entity.id
_entity.type
_entity.pdbx_description
1 polymer ?
#
loop_
_entity_poly.entity_id
_entity_poly.type
_entity_poly.pdbx_seq_one_letter_code
_entity_poly.pdbx_strand_id
1 'polypeptide(L)'
;YFGPYPNAKAAREMADLLNEVLPSSEGFLPNKQKIYAKFNRTELNFSDEEMEAWRQSLIRVLKGHDQEFKAGLEKKMLEASENLNFEVAQSYKDRLEALEYVSDRQQVQFNVNETFDMFNYATHQGYMAIVGLFVRGGKLIEKTMAVEATLESFEDAFVSFIAQFYENQPLPKEIYVPQNIPVEAFEDILDVKVKHSFRGKKFKLMEIGHRNAELKLMDQFEVLLNRDTQIANGLKQLASLLELDVIHRIEIFDNSHISGNFAVSACVVFDDGKPNKDEYRRFRLSTGGDDVASMEEVIYRRYFRLMREKKRMPDLIIVDGGKTQLNAARDVIADLELSIPVVSLVKDDYHRTRGLLIDEEVPISVSDDLYPLLVSMQDEVHRFVIAYHRQLRSKSMTRSILEEVDGLGEVGRKKLYNRFGSIKRMREASLEELSEVIPMGVAENLKMVLGIDWKSVDEKD
;
A
#
# COMPACT_ATOMS: atom_id res chain seq x y z
N TYR A 1 -4.72 9.80 -30.10
CA TYR A 1 -4.37 9.45 -28.72
C TYR A 1 -4.30 10.75 -27.94
N PHE A 2 -5.26 10.98 -27.03
CA PHE A 2 -5.32 12.17 -26.17
C PHE A 2 -5.09 11.70 -24.73
N GLY A 3 -3.87 11.91 -24.24
CA GLY A 3 -3.33 11.38 -23.00
C GLY A 3 -1.80 11.48 -23.01
N PRO A 4 -1.08 11.18 -21.91
CA PRO A 4 -1.55 10.60 -20.64
C PRO A 4 -2.07 11.65 -19.63
N TYR A 5 -3.09 11.28 -18.84
CA TYR A 5 -3.67 12.06 -17.72
C TYR A 5 -2.82 11.89 -16.44
N PRO A 6 -2.84 12.86 -15.49
CA PRO A 6 -2.00 12.82 -14.28
C PRO A 6 -2.43 11.69 -13.34
N ASN A 7 -3.73 11.48 -13.22
CA ASN A 7 -4.33 10.45 -12.42
C ASN A 7 -5.67 10.01 -13.03
N ALA A 8 -6.23 8.93 -12.49
CA ALA A 8 -7.50 8.38 -12.95
C ALA A 8 -8.71 9.30 -12.66
N LYS A 9 -8.58 10.27 -11.72
CA LYS A 9 -9.62 11.26 -11.44
C LYS A 9 -9.70 12.27 -12.59
N ALA A 10 -8.58 12.88 -12.97
CA ALA A 10 -8.51 13.80 -14.10
C ALA A 10 -8.88 13.14 -15.44
N ALA A 11 -8.56 11.86 -15.64
CA ALA A 11 -9.04 11.11 -16.81
C ALA A 11 -10.58 10.98 -16.82
N ARG A 12 -11.19 10.75 -15.66
CA ARG A 12 -12.64 10.68 -15.49
C ARG A 12 -13.29 12.06 -15.65
N GLU A 13 -12.76 13.11 -15.04
CA GLU A 13 -13.26 14.47 -15.19
C GLU A 13 -13.20 14.95 -16.65
N MET A 14 -12.12 14.62 -17.36
CA MET A 14 -12.04 14.90 -18.80
C MET A 14 -13.08 14.10 -19.58
N ALA A 15 -13.26 12.81 -19.27
CA ALA A 15 -14.28 12.01 -19.90
C ALA A 15 -15.69 12.54 -19.62
N ASP A 16 -15.97 12.97 -18.39
CA ASP A 16 -17.26 13.54 -17.98
C ASP A 16 -17.52 14.89 -18.64
N LEU A 17 -16.50 15.74 -18.72
CA LEU A 17 -16.57 17.00 -19.48
C LEU A 17 -16.85 16.75 -20.96
N LEU A 18 -16.18 15.78 -21.57
CA LEU A 18 -16.43 15.38 -22.95
C LEU A 18 -17.84 14.80 -23.13
N ASN A 19 -18.33 14.01 -22.17
CA ASN A 19 -19.65 13.40 -22.19
C ASN A 19 -20.80 14.38 -21.95
N GLU A 20 -20.57 15.46 -21.20
CA GLU A 20 -21.56 16.52 -20.97
C GLU A 20 -21.70 17.43 -22.20
N VAL A 21 -20.61 17.59 -22.96
CA VAL A 21 -20.57 18.41 -24.18
C VAL A 21 -21.02 17.62 -25.42
N LEU A 22 -20.91 16.29 -25.42
CA LEU A 22 -21.23 15.44 -26.58
C LEU A 22 -22.61 14.78 -26.51
N PRO A 23 -23.50 14.99 -27.49
CA PRO A 23 -24.57 14.03 -27.76
C PRO A 23 -23.96 12.74 -28.34
N SER A 24 -24.23 11.59 -27.71
CA SER A 24 -23.79 10.30 -28.27
C SER A 24 -24.82 9.80 -29.27
N SER A 25 -24.40 9.50 -30.50
CA SER A 25 -25.27 8.82 -31.48
C SER A 25 -25.30 7.31 -31.24
N GLU A 26 -24.19 6.66 -30.85
CA GLU A 26 -24.15 5.19 -30.78
C GLU A 26 -23.48 4.60 -29.53
N GLY A 27 -24.17 3.60 -28.95
CA GLY A 27 -23.58 2.36 -28.45
C GLY A 27 -22.78 2.34 -27.15
N PHE A 28 -21.99 3.35 -26.79
CA PHE A 28 -20.89 3.08 -25.84
C PHE A 28 -20.68 3.99 -24.63
N LEU A 29 -21.48 5.04 -24.39
CA LEU A 29 -21.36 5.84 -23.16
C LEU A 29 -22.75 6.32 -22.66
N PRO A 30 -23.04 6.26 -21.35
CA PRO A 30 -24.27 6.84 -20.81
C PRO A 30 -24.12 8.36 -20.70
N ASN A 31 -24.53 9.09 -21.73
CA ASN A 31 -24.76 10.53 -21.61
C ASN A 31 -25.99 10.75 -20.71
N LYS A 32 -25.88 11.64 -19.71
CA LYS A 32 -27.02 12.09 -18.87
C LYS A 32 -28.22 12.51 -19.73
N GLN A 33 -28.02 13.20 -20.85
CA GLN A 33 -29.09 13.59 -21.78
C GLN A 33 -29.80 12.40 -22.44
N LYS A 34 -29.11 11.29 -22.73
CA LYS A 34 -29.74 10.05 -23.23
C LYS A 34 -30.58 9.37 -22.15
N ILE A 35 -30.10 9.41 -20.89
CA ILE A 35 -30.87 8.94 -19.74
C ILE A 35 -32.11 9.81 -19.58
N TYR A 36 -31.98 11.15 -19.61
CA TYR A 36 -33.11 12.08 -19.56
C TYR A 36 -34.07 11.90 -20.75
N ALA A 37 -33.59 11.71 -21.98
CA ALA A 37 -34.41 11.44 -23.16
C ALA A 37 -35.21 10.13 -23.04
N LYS A 38 -34.62 9.09 -22.42
CA LYS A 38 -35.32 7.83 -22.10
C LYS A 38 -36.45 8.03 -21.09
N PHE A 39 -36.29 8.94 -20.13
CA PHE A 39 -37.33 9.25 -19.14
C PHE A 39 -38.35 10.30 -19.62
N ASN A 40 -37.99 11.17 -20.58
CA ASN A 40 -38.82 12.30 -21.06
C ASN A 40 -39.20 12.27 -22.55
N ARG A 41 -39.28 11.09 -23.20
CA ARG A 41 -39.87 10.86 -24.56
C ARG A 41 -39.57 11.94 -25.61
N THR A 42 -38.36 12.49 -25.60
CA THR A 42 -37.90 13.48 -26.57
C THR A 42 -36.71 12.86 -27.30
N GLU A 43 -36.91 12.49 -28.57
CA GLU A 43 -35.82 12.04 -29.42
C GLU A 43 -34.86 13.21 -29.64
N LEU A 44 -33.59 13.00 -29.29
CA LEU A 44 -32.52 13.94 -29.56
C LEU A 44 -32.15 13.84 -31.04
N ASN A 45 -32.84 14.58 -31.90
CA ASN A 45 -32.52 14.70 -33.32
C ASN A 45 -31.58 15.90 -33.52
N PHE A 46 -30.28 15.63 -33.60
CA PHE A 46 -29.30 16.61 -34.07
C PHE A 46 -29.08 16.43 -35.57
N SER A 47 -28.96 17.53 -36.29
CA SER A 47 -28.54 17.52 -37.69
C SER A 47 -27.06 17.14 -37.84
N ASP A 48 -26.69 16.57 -38.99
CA ASP A 48 -25.29 16.23 -39.28
C ASP A 48 -24.36 17.46 -39.22
N GLU A 49 -24.88 18.63 -39.57
CA GLU A 49 -24.15 19.91 -39.50
C GLU A 49 -23.86 20.33 -38.06
N GLU A 50 -24.81 20.14 -37.14
CA GLU A 50 -24.60 20.40 -35.72
C GLU A 50 -23.55 19.44 -35.15
N MET A 51 -23.67 18.15 -35.44
CA MET A 51 -22.70 17.13 -34.98
C MET A 51 -21.28 17.41 -35.46
N GLU A 52 -21.11 17.85 -36.72
CA GLU A 52 -19.79 18.21 -37.26
C GLU A 52 -19.26 19.51 -36.64
N ALA A 53 -20.09 20.52 -36.42
CA ALA A 53 -19.68 21.75 -35.73
C ALA A 53 -19.18 21.47 -34.31
N TRP A 54 -19.87 20.58 -33.58
CA TRP A 54 -19.47 20.11 -32.25
C TRP A 54 -18.15 19.35 -32.30
N ARG A 55 -17.99 18.40 -33.23
CA ARG A 55 -16.75 17.65 -33.42
C ARG A 55 -15.58 18.59 -33.70
N GLN A 56 -15.77 19.62 -34.53
CA GLN A 56 -14.73 20.61 -34.84
C GLN A 56 -14.39 21.52 -33.65
N SER A 57 -15.37 21.86 -32.81
CA SER A 57 -15.14 22.61 -31.56
C SER A 57 -14.31 21.77 -30.58
N LEU A 58 -14.65 20.49 -30.46
CA LEU A 58 -13.99 19.55 -29.55
C LEU A 58 -12.56 19.21 -30.01
N ILE A 59 -12.35 19.06 -31.32
CA ILE A 59 -11.01 18.97 -31.92
C ILE A 59 -10.20 20.24 -31.67
N ARG A 60 -10.81 21.43 -31.67
CA ARG A 60 -10.13 22.69 -31.35
C ARG A 60 -9.69 22.77 -29.89
N VAL A 61 -10.57 22.44 -28.96
CA VAL A 61 -10.25 22.36 -27.52
C VAL A 61 -9.15 21.33 -27.28
N LEU A 62 -9.27 20.13 -27.86
CA LEU A 62 -8.27 19.07 -27.75
C LEU A 62 -6.95 19.36 -28.48
N LYS A 63 -6.88 20.39 -29.33
CA LYS A 63 -5.65 20.87 -30.00
C LYS A 63 -5.04 22.10 -29.31
N GLY A 64 -5.56 22.50 -28.15
CA GLY A 64 -5.03 23.63 -27.37
C GLY A 64 -5.58 25.00 -27.76
N HIS A 65 -6.67 25.07 -28.54
CA HIS A 65 -7.44 26.30 -28.72
C HIS A 65 -8.58 26.37 -27.70
N ASP A 66 -8.22 26.37 -26.42
CA ASP A 66 -9.11 26.14 -25.28
C ASP A 66 -9.41 27.41 -24.45
N GLN A 67 -8.86 28.57 -24.81
CA GLN A 67 -9.00 29.79 -24.00
C GLN A 67 -10.44 30.27 -23.84
N GLU A 68 -11.23 30.31 -24.92
CA GLU A 68 -12.65 30.69 -24.84
C GLU A 68 -13.46 29.69 -24.02
N PHE A 69 -13.08 28.41 -24.08
CA PHE A 69 -13.75 27.33 -23.36
C PHE A 69 -13.41 27.36 -21.86
N LYS A 70 -12.13 27.61 -21.51
CA LYS A 70 -11.67 27.84 -20.13
C LYS A 70 -12.37 29.04 -19.51
N ALA A 71 -12.42 30.17 -20.21
CA ALA A 71 -13.12 31.36 -19.74
C ALA A 71 -14.61 31.09 -19.48
N GLY A 72 -15.24 30.26 -20.31
CA GLY A 72 -16.63 29.83 -20.10
C GLY A 72 -16.83 28.97 -18.85
N LEU A 73 -15.92 28.03 -18.57
CA LEU A 73 -15.97 27.19 -17.36
C LEU A 73 -15.67 28.00 -16.10
N GLU A 74 -14.70 28.91 -16.15
CA GLU A 74 -14.35 29.80 -15.05
C GLU A 74 -15.53 30.71 -14.68
N LYS A 75 -16.22 31.26 -15.68
CA LYS A 75 -17.43 32.03 -15.44
C LYS A 75 -18.51 31.21 -14.73
N LYS A 76 -18.77 29.98 -15.17
CA LYS A 76 -19.75 29.08 -14.54
C LYS A 76 -19.35 28.68 -13.11
N MET A 77 -18.06 28.50 -12.86
CA MET A 77 -17.52 28.26 -11.52
C MET A 77 -17.81 29.43 -10.58
N LEU A 78 -17.52 30.67 -11.04
CA LEU A 78 -17.77 31.89 -10.29
C LEU A 78 -19.27 32.08 -10.03
N GLU A 79 -20.12 31.92 -11.04
CA GLU A 79 -21.58 31.97 -10.90
C GLU A 79 -22.09 30.91 -9.89
N ALA A 80 -21.56 29.69 -9.91
CA ALA A 80 -21.93 28.65 -8.95
C ALA A 80 -21.48 29.00 -7.51
N SER A 81 -20.28 29.57 -7.36
CA SER A 81 -19.77 30.04 -6.08
C SER A 81 -20.58 31.21 -5.52
N GLU A 82 -20.97 32.18 -6.35
CA GLU A 82 -21.84 33.29 -5.97
C GLU A 82 -23.22 32.82 -5.50
N ASN A 83 -23.74 31.75 -6.11
CA ASN A 83 -24.98 31.10 -5.72
C ASN A 83 -24.84 30.11 -4.54
N LEU A 84 -23.69 30.09 -3.86
CA LEU A 84 -23.39 29.19 -2.72
C LEU A 84 -23.46 27.69 -3.05
N ASN A 85 -23.37 27.32 -4.33
CA ASN A 85 -23.36 25.93 -4.80
C ASN A 85 -21.92 25.41 -4.86
N PHE A 86 -21.31 25.21 -3.69
CA PHE A 86 -19.88 24.87 -3.58
C PHE A 86 -19.49 23.55 -4.24
N GLU A 87 -20.35 22.53 -4.19
CA GLU A 87 -20.09 21.24 -4.88
C GLU A 87 -20.00 21.41 -6.41
N VAL A 88 -20.88 22.25 -6.97
CA VAL A 88 -20.90 22.54 -8.41
C VAL A 88 -19.70 23.39 -8.80
N ALA A 89 -19.36 24.40 -7.99
CA ALA A 89 -18.16 25.21 -8.20
C ALA A 89 -16.88 24.36 -8.14
N GLN A 90 -16.78 23.45 -7.17
CA GLN A 90 -15.66 22.52 -7.06
C GLN A 90 -15.57 21.60 -8.29
N SER A 91 -16.70 21.09 -8.80
CA SER A 91 -16.70 20.28 -10.03
C SER A 91 -16.19 21.07 -11.25
N TYR A 92 -16.57 22.35 -11.41
CA TYR A 92 -16.03 23.19 -12.49
C TYR A 92 -14.54 23.48 -12.32
N LYS A 93 -14.07 23.66 -11.08
CA LYS A 93 -12.65 23.82 -10.76
C LYS A 93 -11.84 22.58 -11.13
N ASP A 94 -12.29 21.40 -10.71
CA ASP A 94 -11.64 20.12 -11.02
C ASP A 94 -11.53 19.90 -12.55
N ARG A 95 -12.55 20.32 -13.30
CA ARG A 95 -12.55 20.27 -14.78
C ARG A 95 -11.59 21.26 -15.42
N LEU A 96 -11.49 22.48 -14.89
CA LEU A 96 -10.52 23.47 -15.35
C LEU A 96 -9.09 22.97 -15.14
N GLU A 97 -8.80 22.40 -13.97
CA GLU A 97 -7.50 21.81 -13.65
C GLU A 97 -7.17 20.63 -14.57
N ALA A 98 -8.14 19.74 -14.85
CA ALA A 98 -7.96 18.64 -15.79
C ALA A 98 -7.66 19.13 -17.22
N LEU A 99 -8.33 20.20 -17.66
CA LEU A 99 -8.13 20.79 -18.98
C LEU A 99 -6.76 21.50 -19.10
N GLU A 100 -6.35 22.23 -18.06
CA GLU A 100 -5.01 22.82 -17.98
C GLU A 100 -3.93 21.76 -18.14
N TYR A 101 -4.05 20.65 -17.41
CA TYR A 101 -3.07 19.57 -17.47
C TYR A 101 -2.89 18.99 -18.87
N VAL A 102 -3.98 18.73 -19.59
CA VAL A 102 -3.94 18.16 -20.94
C VAL A 102 -3.33 19.15 -21.93
N SER A 103 -3.71 20.43 -21.83
CA SER A 103 -3.21 21.49 -22.71
C SER A 103 -1.73 21.78 -22.48
N ASP A 104 -1.26 21.79 -21.23
CA ASP A 104 0.14 22.04 -20.89
C ASP A 104 1.07 20.99 -21.49
N ARG A 105 0.66 19.72 -21.51
CA ARG A 105 1.46 18.62 -22.08
C ARG A 105 1.55 18.66 -23.62
N GLN A 106 0.53 19.20 -24.31
CA GLN A 106 0.57 19.37 -25.77
C GLN A 106 1.47 20.54 -26.21
N GLN A 107 1.66 21.55 -25.35
CA GLN A 107 2.55 22.68 -25.64
C GLN A 107 4.04 22.30 -25.62
N VAL A 108 4.42 21.19 -24.98
CA VAL A 108 5.82 20.77 -24.83
C VAL A 108 6.17 19.59 -25.74
N GLN A 109 6.10 19.80 -27.05
CA GLN A 109 6.72 18.88 -28.02
C GLN A 109 8.21 19.21 -28.17
N PHE A 110 9.06 18.25 -27.85
CA PHE A 110 10.51 18.32 -28.05
C PHE A 110 10.88 17.74 -29.42
N ASN A 111 12.04 18.17 -29.94
CA ASN A 111 12.55 17.61 -31.18
C ASN A 111 12.89 16.13 -30.99
N VAL A 112 12.77 15.33 -32.07
CA VAL A 112 13.00 13.87 -32.06
C VAL A 112 14.39 13.48 -31.53
N ASN A 113 15.37 14.39 -31.60
CA ASN A 113 16.74 14.13 -31.17
C ASN A 113 17.00 14.49 -29.70
N GLU A 114 16.02 15.03 -28.97
CA GLU A 114 16.19 15.41 -27.57
C GLU A 114 15.95 14.22 -26.64
N THR A 115 16.92 14.02 -25.74
CA THR A 115 16.90 13.02 -24.67
C THR A 115 17.53 13.62 -23.42
N PHE A 116 16.74 13.80 -22.38
CA PHE A 116 17.16 14.34 -21.09
C PHE A 116 16.16 13.93 -20.00
N ASP A 117 16.59 13.99 -18.74
CA ASP A 117 15.72 13.77 -17.58
C ASP A 117 15.52 15.08 -16.82
N MET A 118 14.40 15.17 -16.12
CA MET A 118 14.03 16.34 -15.36
C MET A 118 13.39 15.89 -14.06
N PHE A 119 13.93 16.37 -12.95
CA PHE A 119 13.39 16.11 -11.63
C PHE A 119 12.86 17.38 -11.02
N ASN A 120 11.75 17.27 -10.32
CA ASN A 120 11.22 18.34 -9.50
C ASN A 120 10.58 17.74 -8.24
N TYR A 121 10.34 18.58 -7.24
CA TYR A 121 9.72 18.18 -5.99
C TYR A 121 8.77 19.25 -5.46
N ALA A 122 7.91 18.83 -4.54
CA ALA A 122 7.06 19.70 -3.74
C ALA A 122 7.10 19.25 -2.28
N THR A 123 6.83 20.16 -1.36
CA THR A 123 6.92 19.91 0.09
C THR A 123 5.67 20.42 0.82
N HIS A 124 5.19 19.67 1.80
CA HIS A 124 4.03 20.04 2.61
C HIS A 124 4.10 19.34 3.98
N GLN A 125 4.08 20.11 5.07
CA GLN A 125 4.07 19.59 6.46
C GLN A 125 5.09 18.47 6.75
N GLY A 126 6.33 18.60 6.26
CA GLY A 126 7.39 17.60 6.48
C GLY A 126 7.41 16.43 5.48
N TYR A 127 6.42 16.35 4.60
CA TYR A 127 6.40 15.41 3.48
C TYR A 127 6.97 16.04 2.22
N MET A 128 7.63 15.22 1.41
CA MET A 128 8.12 15.58 0.08
C MET A 128 7.57 14.60 -0.96
N ALA A 129 7.15 15.13 -2.11
CA ALA A 129 6.89 14.34 -3.31
C ALA A 129 7.92 14.67 -4.39
N ILE A 130 8.51 13.65 -5.02
CA ILE A 130 9.47 13.80 -6.12
C ILE A 130 8.87 13.23 -7.41
N VAL A 131 8.95 14.02 -8.48
CA VAL A 131 8.48 13.67 -9.83
C VAL A 131 9.64 13.69 -10.80
N GLY A 132 9.75 12.63 -11.61
CA GLY A 132 10.68 12.52 -12.73
C GLY A 132 9.96 12.57 -14.08
N LEU A 133 10.40 13.48 -14.94
CA LEU A 133 9.94 13.64 -16.32
C LEU A 133 11.09 13.26 -17.27
N PHE A 134 10.90 12.17 -18.01
CA PHE A 134 11.92 11.55 -18.84
C PHE A 134 11.60 11.80 -20.31
N VAL A 135 12.46 12.56 -21.01
CA VAL A 135 12.30 12.78 -22.45
C VAL A 135 13.20 11.81 -23.20
N ARG A 136 12.60 10.99 -24.08
CA ARG A 136 13.31 10.00 -24.90
C ARG A 136 12.89 10.16 -26.35
N GLY A 137 13.83 10.54 -27.21
CA GLY A 137 13.54 10.72 -28.64
C GLY A 137 12.44 11.76 -28.91
N GLY A 138 12.42 12.84 -28.14
CA GLY A 138 11.38 13.88 -28.19
C GLY A 138 10.03 13.52 -27.54
N LYS A 139 9.83 12.28 -27.08
CA LYS A 139 8.62 11.85 -26.37
C LYS A 139 8.79 11.99 -24.86
N LEU A 140 7.81 12.60 -24.21
CA LEU A 140 7.76 12.74 -22.77
C LEU A 140 7.15 11.49 -22.14
N ILE A 141 7.93 10.83 -21.29
CA ILE A 141 7.52 9.72 -20.41
C ILE A 141 7.56 10.27 -19.00
N GLU A 142 6.43 10.24 -18.32
CA GLU A 142 6.35 10.65 -16.91
C GLU A 142 6.47 9.41 -16.03
N LYS A 143 7.30 9.51 -14.99
CA LYS A 143 7.38 8.49 -13.96
C LYS A 143 7.30 9.20 -12.61
N THR A 144 6.27 8.88 -11.85
CA THR A 144 6.18 9.28 -10.43
C THR A 144 7.01 8.31 -9.61
N MET A 145 7.83 8.83 -8.69
CA MET A 145 8.90 8.01 -8.13
C MET A 145 8.94 7.92 -6.60
N ALA A 146 8.52 8.95 -5.83
CA ALA A 146 8.39 8.82 -4.36
C ALA A 146 7.52 9.90 -3.69
N VAL A 147 6.84 9.53 -2.59
CA VAL A 147 6.30 10.44 -1.57
C VAL A 147 6.73 9.92 -0.21
N GLU A 148 7.58 10.67 0.48
CA GLU A 148 8.19 10.23 1.74
C GLU A 148 8.23 11.37 2.77
N ALA A 149 8.14 11.00 4.04
CA ALA A 149 8.43 11.91 5.14
C ALA A 149 9.95 11.94 5.32
N THR A 150 10.55 13.14 5.37
CA THR A 150 11.99 13.30 5.60
C THR A 150 12.24 14.01 6.93
N LEU A 151 13.28 13.56 7.63
CA LEU A 151 13.81 14.19 8.84
C LEU A 151 15.02 15.09 8.54
N GLU A 152 15.56 14.99 7.32
CA GLU A 152 16.70 15.75 6.82
C GLU A 152 16.22 17.00 6.05
N SER A 153 17.15 17.83 5.60
CA SER A 153 16.80 18.95 4.71
C SER A 153 16.16 18.41 3.42
N PHE A 154 15.23 19.17 2.86
CA PHE A 154 14.54 18.75 1.64
C PHE A 154 15.50 18.67 0.45
N GLU A 155 16.50 19.56 0.41
CA GLU A 155 17.54 19.58 -0.60
C GLU A 155 18.40 18.30 -0.56
N ASP A 156 18.86 17.88 0.62
CA ASP A 156 19.69 16.69 0.78
C ASP A 156 18.92 15.40 0.45
N ALA A 157 17.65 15.33 0.86
CA ALA A 157 16.77 14.21 0.54
C ALA A 157 16.54 14.09 -0.98
N PHE A 158 16.35 15.23 -1.66
CA PHE A 158 16.18 15.26 -3.11
C PHE A 158 17.45 14.82 -3.86
N VAL A 159 18.63 15.31 -3.44
CA VAL A 159 19.92 14.91 -4.02
C VAL A 159 20.16 13.41 -3.83
N SER A 160 19.98 12.91 -2.60
CA SER A 160 20.15 11.50 -2.24
C SER A 160 19.21 10.59 -3.03
N PHE A 161 17.96 11.01 -3.21
CA PHE A 161 16.98 10.25 -3.99
C PHE A 161 17.42 10.07 -5.46
N ILE A 162 17.88 11.14 -6.11
CA ILE A 162 18.33 11.08 -7.49
C ILE A 162 19.59 10.20 -7.60
N ALA A 163 20.51 10.30 -6.64
CA ALA A 163 21.70 9.45 -6.57
C ALA A 163 21.32 7.96 -6.55
N GLN A 164 20.47 7.56 -5.60
CA GLN A 164 19.98 6.19 -5.45
C GLN A 164 19.20 5.72 -6.69
N PHE A 165 18.43 6.60 -7.32
CA PHE A 165 17.68 6.27 -8.52
C PHE A 165 18.59 5.82 -9.66
N TYR A 166 19.72 6.49 -9.86
CA TYR A 166 20.67 6.18 -10.94
C TYR A 166 21.66 5.07 -10.60
N GLU A 167 21.69 4.54 -9.37
CA GLU A 167 22.48 3.32 -9.08
C GLU A 167 22.03 2.12 -9.94
N ASN A 168 20.73 2.05 -10.25
CA ASN A 168 20.12 0.93 -10.97
C ASN A 168 19.55 1.32 -12.35
N GLN A 169 19.84 2.52 -12.85
CA GLN A 169 19.28 3.05 -14.09
C GLN A 169 20.35 3.71 -14.96
N PRO A 170 20.23 3.63 -16.30
CA PRO A 170 21.18 4.28 -17.20
C PRO A 170 21.08 5.81 -17.12
N LEU A 171 22.25 6.47 -17.06
CA LEU A 171 22.35 7.93 -17.04
C LEU A 171 21.92 8.54 -18.41
N PRO A 172 21.15 9.63 -18.43
CA PRO A 172 20.80 10.37 -19.64
C PRO A 172 21.97 11.24 -20.11
N LYS A 173 21.77 12.01 -21.20
CA LYS A 173 22.77 13.00 -21.65
C LYS A 173 22.84 14.23 -20.74
N GLU A 174 21.69 14.64 -20.22
CA GLU A 174 21.52 15.84 -19.39
C GLU A 174 20.41 15.58 -18.37
N ILE A 175 20.58 16.15 -17.17
CA ILE A 175 19.55 16.16 -16.12
C ILE A 175 19.22 17.61 -15.80
N TYR A 176 17.93 17.90 -15.62
CA TYR A 176 17.43 19.19 -15.20
C TYR A 176 16.86 19.12 -13.78
N VAL A 177 17.24 20.09 -12.94
CA VAL A 177 16.80 20.20 -11.53
C VAL A 177 16.29 21.61 -11.21
N PRO A 178 15.49 21.78 -10.14
CA PRO A 178 14.97 23.07 -9.70
C PRO A 178 16.07 24.08 -9.39
N GLN A 179 15.79 25.37 -9.58
CA GLN A 179 16.79 26.44 -9.45
C GLN A 179 17.33 26.62 -8.03
N ASN A 180 16.58 26.17 -7.02
CA ASN A 180 17.00 26.21 -5.63
C ASN A 180 17.91 25.05 -5.22
N ILE A 181 18.11 24.05 -6.10
CA ILE A 181 19.02 22.93 -5.85
C ILE A 181 20.38 23.24 -6.48
N PRO A 182 21.49 23.28 -5.72
CA PRO A 182 22.81 23.51 -6.29
C PRO A 182 23.20 22.36 -7.24
N VAL A 183 23.57 22.66 -8.48
CA VAL A 183 23.97 21.65 -9.47
C VAL A 183 25.28 20.96 -9.08
N GLU A 184 26.14 21.67 -8.35
CA GLU A 184 27.43 21.19 -7.85
C GLU A 184 27.26 20.00 -6.90
N ALA A 185 26.10 19.88 -6.24
CA ALA A 185 25.79 18.76 -5.36
C ALA A 185 25.75 17.40 -6.08
N PHE A 186 25.66 17.40 -7.42
CA PHE A 186 25.62 16.17 -8.21
C PHE A 186 26.94 15.85 -8.93
N GLU A 187 27.89 16.79 -9.02
CA GLU A 187 29.11 16.62 -9.82
C GLU A 187 29.97 15.45 -9.35
N ASP A 188 30.05 15.23 -8.04
CA ASP A 188 30.82 14.13 -7.44
C ASP A 188 30.03 12.81 -7.35
N ILE A 189 28.73 12.83 -7.67
CA ILE A 189 27.81 11.70 -7.47
C ILE A 189 27.45 11.05 -8.81
N LEU A 190 27.19 11.85 -9.85
CA LEU A 190 26.70 11.39 -11.14
C LEU A 190 27.62 11.87 -12.25
N ASP A 191 28.10 10.96 -13.10
CA ASP A 191 28.87 11.29 -14.31
C ASP A 191 27.95 11.78 -15.45
N VAL A 192 27.18 12.85 -15.19
CA VAL A 192 26.22 13.44 -16.13
C VAL A 192 26.10 14.95 -15.91
N LYS A 193 25.83 15.69 -16.99
CA LYS A 193 25.63 17.14 -16.91
C LYS A 193 24.28 17.47 -16.26
N VAL A 194 24.31 17.97 -15.03
CA VAL A 194 23.15 18.55 -14.34
C VAL A 194 23.06 20.05 -14.65
N LYS A 195 21.85 20.55 -14.94
CA LYS A 195 21.62 21.92 -15.41
C LYS A 195 20.34 22.51 -14.84
N HIS A 196 20.30 23.84 -14.79
CA HIS A 196 19.06 24.58 -14.66
C HIS A 196 18.46 24.95 -16.02
N SER A 197 17.15 25.17 -16.03
CA SER A 197 16.47 25.85 -17.13
C SER A 197 15.86 27.15 -16.62
N PHE A 198 16.05 28.23 -17.38
CA PHE A 198 15.56 29.57 -17.00
C PHE A 198 14.43 30.07 -17.92
N ARG A 199 14.38 29.59 -19.17
CA ARG A 199 13.41 30.02 -20.19
C ARG A 199 13.16 28.92 -21.22
N GLY A 200 12.05 29.04 -21.95
CA GLY A 200 11.71 28.16 -23.09
C GLY A 200 11.01 26.87 -22.69
N LYS A 201 10.98 25.88 -23.60
CA LYS A 201 10.21 24.63 -23.43
C LYS A 201 10.64 23.80 -22.22
N LYS A 202 11.94 23.75 -21.93
CA LYS A 202 12.49 23.03 -20.77
C LYS A 202 12.08 23.70 -19.45
N PHE A 203 11.98 25.04 -19.40
CA PHE A 203 11.47 25.75 -18.23
C PHE A 203 9.98 25.47 -18.00
N LYS A 204 9.17 25.53 -19.06
CA LYS A 204 7.75 25.12 -18.95
C LYS A 204 7.59 23.69 -18.43
N LEU A 205 8.46 22.77 -18.87
CA LEU A 205 8.44 21.40 -18.35
C LEU A 205 8.82 21.32 -16.86
N MET A 206 9.70 22.19 -16.36
CA MET A 206 10.00 22.29 -14.93
C MET A 206 8.77 22.73 -14.14
N GLU A 207 8.01 23.71 -14.65
CA GLU A 207 6.76 24.18 -14.03
C GLU A 207 5.73 23.06 -13.95
N ILE A 208 5.56 22.30 -15.04
CA ILE A 208 4.70 21.10 -15.06
C ILE A 208 5.18 20.08 -14.02
N GLY A 209 6.49 19.81 -13.97
CA GLY A 209 7.06 18.88 -12.99
C GLY A 209 6.78 19.29 -11.54
N HIS A 210 6.83 20.59 -11.23
CA HIS A 210 6.50 21.11 -9.90
C HIS A 210 5.02 20.90 -9.57
N ARG A 211 4.12 21.31 -10.47
CA ARG A 211 2.67 21.17 -10.27
C ARG A 211 2.26 19.70 -10.13
N ASN A 212 2.90 18.80 -10.87
CA ASN A 212 2.68 17.35 -10.74
C ASN A 212 3.13 16.85 -9.36
N ALA A 213 4.24 17.36 -8.83
CA ALA A 213 4.70 17.02 -7.49
C ALA A 213 3.73 17.55 -6.41
N GLU A 214 3.22 18.77 -6.54
CA GLU A 214 2.22 19.34 -5.64
C GLU A 214 0.93 18.51 -5.62
N LEU A 215 0.35 18.24 -6.79
CA LEU A 215 -0.86 17.43 -6.93
C LEU A 215 -0.66 16.05 -6.31
N LYS A 216 0.50 15.42 -6.56
CA LYS A 216 0.79 14.09 -6.01
C LYS A 216 0.91 14.10 -4.49
N LEU A 217 1.55 15.14 -3.96
CA LEU A 217 1.69 15.31 -2.52
C LEU A 217 0.34 15.50 -1.85
N MET A 218 -0.52 16.34 -2.43
CA MET A 218 -1.89 16.55 -1.93
C MET A 218 -2.72 15.26 -2.00
N ASP A 219 -2.71 14.54 -3.13
CA ASP A 219 -3.42 13.26 -3.27
C ASP A 219 -2.98 12.24 -2.20
N GLN A 220 -1.67 12.11 -1.94
CA GLN A 220 -1.17 11.18 -0.92
C GLN A 220 -1.46 11.65 0.50
N PHE A 221 -1.35 12.95 0.76
CA PHE A 221 -1.61 13.53 2.07
C PHE A 221 -3.09 13.43 2.45
N GLU A 222 -3.99 13.64 1.48
CA GLU A 222 -5.43 13.42 1.65
C GLU A 222 -5.73 11.95 1.97
N VAL A 223 -5.08 10.99 1.29
CA VAL A 223 -5.20 9.56 1.62
C VAL A 223 -4.73 9.26 3.04
N LEU A 224 -3.63 9.88 3.50
CA LEU A 224 -3.10 9.69 4.86
C LEU A 224 -4.04 10.28 5.93
N LEU A 225 -4.53 11.52 5.74
CA LEU A 225 -5.49 12.16 6.64
C LEU A 225 -6.81 11.40 6.71
N ASN A 226 -7.31 10.94 5.56
CA ASN A 226 -8.53 10.14 5.49
C ASN A 226 -8.35 8.80 6.21
N ARG A 227 -7.14 8.22 6.20
CA ARG A 227 -6.87 6.96 6.91
C ARG A 227 -6.91 7.12 8.43
N ASP A 228 -6.27 8.15 8.98
CA ASP A 228 -6.30 8.37 10.44
C ASP A 228 -7.71 8.75 10.91
N THR A 229 -8.44 9.54 10.11
CA THR A 229 -9.85 9.86 10.36
C THR A 229 -10.72 8.60 10.29
N GLN A 230 -10.52 7.74 9.30
CA GLN A 230 -11.21 6.46 9.16
C GLN A 230 -10.92 5.52 10.32
N ILE A 231 -9.67 5.41 10.79
CA ILE A 231 -9.33 4.61 11.97
C ILE A 231 -10.06 5.16 13.21
N ALA A 232 -10.04 6.47 13.43
CA ALA A 232 -10.72 7.09 14.56
C ALA A 232 -12.24 6.89 14.51
N ASN A 233 -12.85 7.00 13.32
CA ASN A 233 -14.27 6.72 13.12
C ASN A 233 -14.59 5.23 13.34
N GLY A 234 -13.75 4.32 12.83
CA GLY A 234 -13.89 2.88 13.05
C GLY A 234 -13.81 2.51 14.53
N LEU A 235 -12.89 3.09 15.29
CA LEU A 235 -12.81 2.90 16.75
C LEU A 235 -14.04 3.43 17.48
N LYS A 236 -14.57 4.59 17.07
CA LYS A 236 -15.81 5.14 17.64
C LYS A 236 -17.02 4.25 17.34
N GLN A 237 -17.13 3.72 16.12
CA GLN A 237 -18.17 2.78 15.74
C GLN A 237 -18.06 1.50 16.58
N LEU A 238 -16.85 0.95 16.74
CA LEU A 238 -16.60 -0.22 17.58
C LEU A 238 -16.95 0.04 19.04
N ALA A 239 -16.55 1.19 19.59
CA ALA A 239 -16.87 1.58 20.96
C ALA A 239 -18.38 1.69 21.17
N SER A 240 -19.08 2.34 20.24
CA SER A 240 -20.55 2.47 20.29
C SER A 240 -21.27 1.13 20.17
N LEU A 241 -20.78 0.19 19.38
CA LEU A 241 -21.34 -1.16 19.28
C LEU A 241 -21.18 -1.97 20.58
N LEU A 242 -20.14 -1.67 21.36
CA LEU A 242 -19.81 -2.37 22.60
C LEU A 242 -20.23 -1.59 23.85
N GLU A 243 -20.94 -0.48 23.68
CA GLU A 243 -21.34 0.42 24.76
C GLU A 243 -20.15 0.91 25.62
N LEU A 244 -19.01 1.16 24.97
CA LEU A 244 -17.79 1.68 25.58
C LEU A 244 -17.63 3.17 25.24
N ASP A 245 -17.07 3.95 26.17
CA ASP A 245 -16.80 5.38 25.94
C ASP A 245 -15.69 5.57 24.90
N VAL A 246 -14.56 4.87 25.08
CA VAL A 246 -13.38 4.95 24.20
C VAL A 246 -12.64 3.60 24.20
N ILE A 247 -12.08 3.22 23.05
CA ILE A 247 -11.18 2.08 22.92
C ILE A 247 -9.81 2.61 22.50
N HIS A 248 -8.82 2.48 23.37
CA HIS A 248 -7.43 2.83 23.07
C HIS A 248 -6.59 1.60 22.77
N ARG A 249 -6.76 0.51 23.53
CA ARG A 249 -5.94 -0.69 23.40
C ARG A 249 -6.79 -1.93 23.08
N ILE A 250 -6.42 -2.61 22.00
CA ILE A 250 -7.07 -3.84 21.55
C ILE A 250 -6.01 -4.96 21.51
N GLU A 251 -6.29 -6.09 22.14
CA GLU A 251 -5.49 -7.31 22.00
C GLU A 251 -6.26 -8.35 21.18
N ILE A 252 -5.62 -8.88 20.14
CA ILE A 252 -6.21 -9.85 19.21
C ILE A 252 -5.49 -11.18 19.32
N PHE A 253 -6.25 -12.26 19.51
CA PHE A 253 -5.73 -13.62 19.66
C PHE A 253 -6.12 -14.50 18.46
N ASP A 254 -5.15 -15.22 17.91
CA ASP A 254 -5.37 -16.25 16.88
C ASP A 254 -4.70 -17.57 17.27
N ASN A 255 -5.45 -18.66 17.08
CA ASN A 255 -5.04 -20.03 17.36
C ASN A 255 -4.81 -20.78 16.04
N SER A 256 -3.64 -20.59 15.44
CA SER A 256 -3.31 -21.19 14.16
C SER A 256 -2.72 -22.60 14.37
N HIS A 257 -3.44 -23.62 13.89
CA HIS A 257 -2.98 -25.01 13.92
C HIS A 257 -2.11 -25.30 12.69
N ILE A 258 -0.84 -25.63 12.90
CA ILE A 258 -0.05 -26.36 11.90
C ILE A 258 -0.37 -27.84 12.04
N SER A 259 -0.58 -28.54 10.92
CA SER A 259 -0.48 -30.00 10.86
C SER A 259 0.93 -30.45 11.30
N GLY A 260 1.09 -30.79 12.58
CA GLY A 260 2.35 -31.21 13.21
C GLY A 260 2.44 -30.87 14.72
N ASN A 261 3.51 -31.31 15.39
CA ASN A 261 3.71 -31.26 16.86
C ASN A 261 3.89 -29.86 17.51
N PHE A 262 3.55 -28.75 16.84
CA PHE A 262 3.79 -27.40 17.37
C PHE A 262 2.58 -26.48 17.19
N ALA A 263 1.59 -26.61 18.08
CA ALA A 263 0.49 -25.66 18.18
C ALA A 263 0.99 -24.32 18.77
N VAL A 264 0.61 -23.21 18.15
CA VAL A 264 1.11 -21.87 18.48
C VAL A 264 -0.04 -20.89 18.41
N SER A 265 -0.18 -20.09 19.47
CA SER A 265 -1.09 -18.95 19.47
C SER A 265 -0.33 -17.64 19.37
N ALA A 266 -0.93 -16.67 18.70
CA ALA A 266 -0.42 -15.33 18.54
C ALA A 266 -1.29 -14.32 19.28
N CYS A 267 -0.66 -13.33 19.89
CA CYS A 267 -1.31 -12.12 20.41
C CYS A 267 -0.69 -10.91 19.72
N VAL A 268 -1.53 -10.15 19.03
CA VAL A 268 -1.19 -8.89 18.36
C VAL A 268 -1.88 -7.76 19.09
N VAL A 269 -1.14 -6.67 19.30
CA VAL A 269 -1.62 -5.52 20.08
C VAL A 269 -1.79 -4.31 19.16
N PHE A 270 -2.90 -3.60 19.31
CA PHE A 270 -3.17 -2.34 18.67
C PHE A 270 -3.37 -1.26 19.73
N ASP A 271 -2.68 -0.12 19.57
CA ASP A 271 -2.89 1.09 20.35
C ASP A 271 -3.41 2.18 19.39
N ASP A 272 -4.54 2.80 19.73
CA ASP A 272 -5.24 3.82 18.94
C ASP A 272 -5.46 3.39 17.47
N GLY A 273 -5.81 2.11 17.28
CA GLY A 273 -6.06 1.52 15.97
C GLY A 273 -4.81 1.30 15.11
N LYS A 274 -3.61 1.51 15.67
CA LYS A 274 -2.32 1.27 15.01
C LYS A 274 -1.58 0.09 15.66
N PRO A 275 -0.89 -0.77 14.90
CA PRO A 275 -0.24 -1.95 15.47
C PRO A 275 0.95 -1.59 16.37
N ASN A 276 0.95 -2.08 17.62
CA ASN A 276 2.07 -1.97 18.55
C ASN A 276 2.91 -3.26 18.56
N LYS A 277 3.91 -3.30 17.68
CA LYS A 277 4.74 -4.49 17.42
C LYS A 277 5.59 -4.93 18.62
N ASP A 278 5.96 -4.01 19.49
CA ASP A 278 6.81 -4.30 20.66
C ASP A 278 6.06 -5.13 21.72
N GLU A 279 4.73 -5.06 21.72
CA GLU A 279 3.88 -5.81 22.63
C GLU A 279 3.38 -7.14 22.07
N TYR A 280 3.75 -7.52 20.84
CA TYR A 280 3.34 -8.80 20.26
C TYR A 280 3.90 -9.98 21.04
N ARG A 281 3.08 -11.02 21.24
CA ARG A 281 3.49 -12.23 21.93
C ARG A 281 3.11 -13.48 21.16
N ARG A 282 3.91 -14.52 21.36
CA ARG A 282 3.67 -15.86 20.83
C ARG A 282 3.68 -16.84 21.99
N PHE A 283 2.74 -17.77 21.95
CA PHE A 283 2.57 -18.78 22.98
C PHE A 283 2.78 -20.14 22.33
N ARG A 284 3.74 -20.90 22.87
CA ARG A 284 3.89 -22.32 22.50
C ARG A 284 2.98 -23.13 23.39
N LEU A 285 2.16 -23.94 22.75
CA LEU A 285 1.18 -24.82 23.40
C LEU A 285 1.78 -26.21 23.55
N SER A 286 1.45 -26.88 24.65
CA SER A 286 1.99 -28.21 25.00
C SER A 286 1.19 -29.35 24.37
N THR A 287 -0.10 -29.11 24.11
CA THR A 287 -1.07 -30.03 23.53
C THR A 287 -1.61 -29.44 22.23
N GLY A 288 -1.40 -30.11 21.10
CA GLY A 288 -2.04 -29.75 19.83
C GLY A 288 -3.34 -30.53 19.67
N GLY A 289 -4.44 -29.86 19.35
CA GLY A 289 -5.68 -30.53 18.95
C GLY A 289 -6.98 -29.98 19.56
N ASP A 290 -6.93 -29.09 20.55
CA ASP A 290 -8.10 -28.43 21.12
C ASP A 290 -7.93 -26.90 21.12
N ASP A 291 -8.55 -26.24 20.14
CA ASP A 291 -8.56 -24.79 19.95
C ASP A 291 -9.14 -24.03 21.15
N VAL A 292 -10.07 -24.65 21.89
CA VAL A 292 -10.77 -24.03 23.03
C VAL A 292 -9.84 -24.02 24.23
N ALA A 293 -9.30 -25.18 24.61
CA ALA A 293 -8.33 -25.29 25.70
C ALA A 293 -7.08 -24.45 25.45
N SER A 294 -6.65 -24.37 24.19
CA SER A 294 -5.53 -23.51 23.77
C SER A 294 -5.83 -22.03 23.97
N MET A 295 -7.06 -21.59 23.67
CA MET A 295 -7.49 -20.21 23.89
C MET A 295 -7.52 -19.87 25.38
N GLU A 296 -8.09 -20.76 26.21
CA GLU A 296 -8.14 -20.59 27.66
C GLU A 296 -6.75 -20.44 28.27
N GLU A 297 -5.82 -21.35 27.92
CA GLU A 297 -4.45 -21.34 28.42
C GLU A 297 -3.75 -20.02 28.09
N VAL A 298 -3.89 -19.54 26.85
CA VAL A 298 -3.18 -18.36 26.34
C VAL A 298 -3.69 -17.08 26.99
N ILE A 299 -5.01 -16.92 27.05
CA ILE A 299 -5.66 -15.78 27.69
C ILE A 299 -5.29 -15.76 29.17
N TYR A 300 -5.42 -16.89 29.87
CA TYR A 300 -5.05 -16.98 31.29
C TYR A 300 -3.59 -16.58 31.51
N ARG A 301 -2.66 -17.16 30.75
CA ARG A 301 -1.21 -16.86 30.87
C ARG A 301 -0.89 -15.39 30.58
N ARG A 302 -1.55 -14.77 29.60
CA ARG A 302 -1.35 -13.35 29.25
C ARG A 302 -1.83 -12.45 30.38
N TYR A 303 -3.08 -12.59 30.81
CA TYR A 303 -3.68 -11.66 31.75
C TYR A 303 -3.21 -11.87 33.18
N PHE A 304 -3.01 -13.11 33.62
CA PHE A 304 -2.38 -13.39 34.91
C PHE A 304 -1.01 -12.72 35.04
N ARG A 305 -0.21 -12.73 33.96
CA ARG A 305 1.08 -12.06 33.92
C ARG A 305 0.94 -10.54 33.94
N LEU A 306 0.02 -9.96 33.16
CA LEU A 306 -0.23 -8.51 33.17
C LEU A 306 -0.67 -8.02 34.56
N MET A 307 -1.55 -8.76 35.25
CA MET A 307 -1.96 -8.47 36.63
C MET A 307 -0.77 -8.50 37.58
N ARG A 308 0.03 -9.58 37.54
CA ARG A 308 1.20 -9.75 38.41
C ARG A 308 2.27 -8.67 38.18
N GLU A 309 2.49 -8.28 36.92
CA GLU A 309 3.45 -7.23 36.54
C GLU A 309 2.85 -5.81 36.66
N LYS A 310 1.58 -5.67 37.04
CA LYS A 310 0.83 -4.40 37.11
C LYS A 310 0.93 -3.57 35.82
N LYS A 311 0.83 -4.25 34.67
CA LYS A 311 0.88 -3.62 33.34
C LYS A 311 -0.51 -3.18 32.90
N ARG A 312 -0.54 -2.28 31.89
CA ARG A 312 -1.76 -1.76 31.28
C ARG A 312 -2.57 -2.91 30.65
N MET A 313 -3.83 -3.03 31.06
CA MET A 313 -4.82 -3.93 30.46
C MET A 313 -5.36 -3.37 29.14
N PRO A 314 -5.84 -4.21 28.22
CA PRO A 314 -6.59 -3.76 27.05
C PRO A 314 -8.00 -3.29 27.43
N ASP A 315 -8.55 -2.44 26.57
CA ASP A 315 -9.94 -2.00 26.64
C ASP A 315 -10.88 -2.99 25.92
N LEU A 316 -10.33 -3.79 24.99
CA LEU A 316 -11.07 -4.81 24.23
C LEU A 316 -10.17 -6.00 23.89
N ILE A 317 -10.75 -7.20 23.97
CA ILE A 317 -10.15 -8.45 23.50
C ILE A 317 -10.93 -8.93 22.27
N ILE A 318 -10.20 -9.24 21.20
CA ILE A 318 -10.77 -9.86 20.00
C ILE A 318 -10.18 -11.26 19.88
N VAL A 319 -11.04 -12.27 19.72
CA VAL A 319 -10.62 -13.64 19.44
C VAL A 319 -10.96 -14.03 18.01
N ASP A 320 -10.00 -14.64 17.33
CA ASP A 320 -10.20 -15.23 16.01
C ASP A 320 -10.68 -16.68 16.18
N GLY A 321 -12.00 -16.85 16.35
CA GLY A 321 -12.62 -18.14 16.60
C GLY A 321 -14.14 -18.04 16.67
N GLY A 322 -14.84 -19.16 16.65
CA GLY A 322 -16.30 -19.20 16.75
C GLY A 322 -16.83 -18.95 18.17
N LYS A 323 -18.13 -19.18 18.36
CA LYS A 323 -18.83 -18.97 19.64
C LYS A 323 -18.21 -19.74 20.81
N THR A 324 -17.69 -20.94 20.57
CA THR A 324 -17.06 -21.74 21.62
C THR A 324 -15.77 -21.10 22.14
N GLN A 325 -14.90 -20.62 21.24
CA GLN A 325 -13.67 -19.92 21.63
C GLN A 325 -13.98 -18.59 22.31
N LEU A 326 -15.00 -17.87 21.85
CA LEU A 326 -15.47 -16.63 22.49
C LEU A 326 -15.91 -16.87 23.94
N ASN A 327 -16.75 -17.87 24.17
CA ASN A 327 -17.24 -18.17 25.52
C ASN A 327 -16.10 -18.59 26.45
N ALA A 328 -15.21 -19.46 25.98
CA ALA A 328 -14.04 -19.88 26.76
C ALA A 328 -13.13 -18.69 27.15
N ALA A 329 -12.94 -17.74 26.23
CA ALA A 329 -12.23 -16.50 26.52
C ALA A 329 -12.95 -15.64 27.57
N ARG A 330 -14.29 -15.52 27.51
CA ARG A 330 -15.10 -14.79 28.49
C ARG A 330 -15.03 -15.44 29.87
N ASP A 331 -15.10 -16.77 29.94
CA ASP A 331 -15.03 -17.53 31.19
C ASP A 331 -13.69 -17.28 31.90
N VAL A 332 -12.57 -17.34 31.19
CA VAL A 332 -11.24 -17.05 31.78
C VAL A 332 -11.10 -15.61 32.26
N ILE A 333 -11.66 -14.64 31.53
CA ILE A 333 -11.63 -13.23 31.94
C ILE A 333 -12.49 -13.02 33.20
N ALA A 334 -13.63 -13.69 33.29
CA ALA A 334 -14.48 -13.68 34.48
C ALA A 334 -13.81 -14.34 35.69
N ASP A 335 -13.14 -15.48 35.50
CA ASP A 335 -12.38 -16.19 36.54
C ASP A 335 -11.21 -15.36 37.09
N LEU A 336 -10.64 -14.47 36.28
CA LEU A 336 -9.63 -13.49 36.67
C LEU A 336 -10.21 -12.22 37.31
N GLU A 337 -11.54 -12.15 37.46
CA GLU A 337 -12.29 -10.99 37.98
C GLU A 337 -12.03 -9.71 37.16
N LEU A 338 -11.80 -9.84 35.86
CA LEU A 338 -11.55 -8.72 34.95
C LEU A 338 -12.84 -8.36 34.20
N SER A 339 -13.11 -7.06 34.07
CA SER A 339 -14.29 -6.52 33.37
C SER A 339 -13.96 -6.08 31.94
N ILE A 340 -13.17 -6.87 31.20
CA ILE A 340 -12.73 -6.53 29.84
C ILE A 340 -13.69 -7.18 28.83
N PRO A 341 -14.30 -6.42 27.91
CA PRO A 341 -15.12 -6.98 26.84
C PRO A 341 -14.31 -7.93 25.94
N VAL A 342 -14.94 -9.05 25.56
CA VAL A 342 -14.38 -10.03 24.62
C VAL A 342 -15.36 -10.21 23.48
N VAL A 343 -14.86 -10.10 22.25
CA VAL A 343 -15.64 -10.28 21.02
C VAL A 343 -14.92 -11.22 20.06
N SER A 344 -15.66 -11.79 19.11
CA SER A 344 -15.11 -12.66 18.07
C SER A 344 -15.28 -12.05 16.68
N LEU A 345 -14.32 -12.28 15.78
CA LEU A 345 -14.46 -11.97 14.36
C LEU A 345 -15.15 -13.11 13.64
N VAL A 346 -16.28 -12.81 12.97
CA VAL A 346 -16.97 -13.79 12.13
C VAL A 346 -16.41 -13.73 10.71
N LYS A 347 -15.89 -14.86 10.24
CA LYS A 347 -15.36 -15.02 8.88
C LYS A 347 -16.45 -15.51 7.91
N ASP A 348 -16.40 -15.06 6.67
CA ASP A 348 -17.13 -15.66 5.56
C ASP A 348 -16.39 -16.88 4.97
N ASP A 349 -16.99 -17.51 3.96
CA ASP A 349 -16.43 -18.68 3.26
C ASP A 349 -15.12 -18.37 2.51
N TYR A 350 -14.76 -17.09 2.38
CA TYR A 350 -13.52 -16.58 1.78
C TYR A 350 -12.53 -16.05 2.84
N HIS A 351 -12.75 -16.39 4.13
CA HIS A 351 -11.96 -15.95 5.28
C HIS A 351 -11.95 -14.43 5.55
N ARG A 352 -12.90 -13.67 5.02
CA ARG A 352 -13.01 -12.22 5.26
C ARG A 352 -13.97 -11.95 6.42
N THR A 353 -13.68 -10.94 7.23
CA THR A 353 -14.59 -10.50 8.29
C THR A 353 -15.93 -10.06 7.69
N ARG A 354 -17.04 -10.63 8.14
CA ARG A 354 -18.42 -10.23 7.76
C ARG A 354 -19.19 -9.54 8.90
N GLY A 355 -18.71 -9.73 10.12
CA GLY A 355 -19.39 -9.24 11.32
C GLY A 355 -18.59 -9.53 12.59
N LEU A 356 -19.13 -9.04 13.70
CA LEU A 356 -18.62 -9.30 15.05
C LEU A 356 -19.62 -10.18 15.80
N LEU A 357 -19.10 -11.16 16.54
CA LEU A 357 -19.89 -11.93 17.48
C LEU A 357 -19.64 -11.36 18.89
N ILE A 358 -20.66 -10.71 19.45
CA ILE A 358 -20.65 -10.15 20.82
C ILE A 358 -21.44 -11.10 21.72
N ASP A 359 -22.77 -11.09 21.56
CA ASP A 359 -23.70 -12.10 22.10
C ASP A 359 -24.44 -12.79 20.94
N GLU A 360 -24.85 -11.99 19.97
CA GLU A 360 -25.32 -12.39 18.64
C GLU A 360 -24.39 -11.83 17.56
N GLU A 361 -24.52 -12.35 16.33
CA GLU A 361 -23.75 -11.85 15.19
C GLU A 361 -24.29 -10.48 14.76
N VAL A 362 -23.42 -9.47 14.83
CA VAL A 362 -23.67 -8.13 14.35
C VAL A 362 -23.00 -7.97 12.98
N PRO A 363 -23.77 -7.84 11.88
CA PRO A 363 -23.20 -7.64 10.56
C PRO A 363 -22.55 -6.27 10.46
N ILE A 364 -21.42 -6.20 9.74
CA ILE A 364 -20.71 -4.94 9.49
C ILE A 364 -20.79 -4.62 8.01
N SER A 365 -21.22 -3.40 7.68
CA SER A 365 -21.29 -2.99 6.28
C SER A 365 -19.89 -2.69 5.75
N VAL A 366 -19.64 -3.06 4.49
CA VAL A 366 -18.39 -2.72 3.78
C VAL A 366 -18.23 -1.21 3.60
N SER A 367 -19.33 -0.45 3.68
CA SER A 367 -19.32 1.01 3.66
C SER A 367 -18.87 1.65 4.97
N ASP A 368 -18.83 0.89 6.07
CA ASP A 368 -18.52 1.44 7.39
C ASP A 368 -17.01 1.55 7.59
N ASP A 369 -16.56 2.64 8.21
CA ASP A 369 -15.15 2.86 8.58
C ASP A 369 -14.60 1.78 9.53
N LEU A 370 -15.48 1.06 10.24
CA LEU A 370 -15.14 -0.11 11.05
C LEU A 370 -14.62 -1.29 10.21
N TYR A 371 -15.19 -1.53 9.03
CA TYR A 371 -14.82 -2.66 8.18
C TYR A 371 -13.32 -2.69 7.83
N PRO A 372 -12.73 -1.62 7.24
CA PRO A 372 -11.31 -1.61 6.91
C PRO A 372 -10.41 -1.70 8.15
N LEU A 373 -10.85 -1.18 9.30
CA LEU A 373 -10.13 -1.31 10.56
C LEU A 373 -10.01 -2.79 10.98
N LEU A 374 -11.13 -3.52 11.02
CA LEU A 374 -11.15 -4.94 11.40
C LEU A 374 -10.38 -5.82 10.40
N VAL A 375 -10.50 -5.55 9.10
CA VAL A 375 -9.71 -6.24 8.07
C VAL A 375 -8.21 -6.01 8.30
N SER A 376 -7.78 -4.76 8.57
CA SER A 376 -6.37 -4.45 8.84
C SER A 376 -5.83 -5.16 10.08
N MET A 377 -6.67 -5.30 11.11
CA MET A 377 -6.38 -6.04 12.33
C MET A 377 -6.21 -7.54 12.05
N GLN A 378 -7.13 -8.13 11.29
CA GLN A 378 -7.08 -9.53 10.88
C GLN A 378 -5.84 -9.85 10.03
N ASP A 379 -5.52 -8.98 9.06
CA ASP A 379 -4.35 -9.13 8.20
C ASP A 379 -3.05 -9.08 8.99
N GLU A 380 -2.96 -8.20 10.00
CA GLU A 380 -1.78 -8.07 10.85
C GLU A 380 -1.52 -9.32 11.67
N VAL A 381 -2.59 -9.93 12.20
CA VAL A 381 -2.56 -11.20 12.93
C VAL A 381 -2.07 -12.33 12.03
N HIS A 382 -2.68 -12.50 10.84
CA HIS A 382 -2.25 -13.49 9.86
C HIS A 382 -0.80 -13.28 9.45
N ARG A 383 -0.37 -12.04 9.20
CA ARG A 383 1.02 -11.72 8.86
C ARG A 383 1.98 -12.17 9.95
N PHE A 384 1.63 -11.92 11.22
CA PHE A 384 2.48 -12.25 12.36
C PHE A 384 2.62 -13.77 12.58
N VAL A 385 1.53 -14.51 12.34
CA VAL A 385 1.46 -15.97 12.35
C VAL A 385 2.26 -16.58 11.21
N ILE A 386 2.00 -16.16 9.97
CA ILE A 386 2.66 -16.67 8.75
C ILE A 386 4.18 -16.47 8.84
N ALA A 387 4.62 -15.29 9.29
CA ALA A 387 6.04 -15.00 9.48
C ALA A 387 6.70 -16.00 10.44
N TYR A 388 6.00 -16.39 11.51
CA TYR A 388 6.50 -17.38 12.46
C TYR A 388 6.54 -18.79 11.88
N HIS A 389 5.48 -19.21 11.17
CA HIS A 389 5.46 -20.51 10.50
C HIS A 389 6.54 -20.64 9.44
N ARG A 390 6.85 -19.55 8.72
CA ARG A 390 7.98 -19.51 7.78
C ARG A 390 9.31 -19.71 8.51
N GLN A 391 9.47 -19.11 9.69
CA GLN A 391 10.66 -19.26 10.53
C GLN A 391 10.79 -20.67 11.14
N LEU A 392 9.67 -21.31 11.52
CA LEU A 392 9.68 -22.68 12.03
C LEU A 392 9.95 -23.70 10.92
N ARG A 393 9.32 -23.55 9.75
CA ARG A 393 9.57 -24.40 8.58
C ARG A 393 11.01 -24.31 8.12
N SER A 394 11.59 -23.11 8.06
CA SER A 394 13.02 -22.99 7.72
C SER A 394 13.93 -23.67 8.74
N LYS A 395 13.59 -23.63 10.04
CA LYS A 395 14.34 -24.35 11.09
C LYS A 395 14.13 -25.87 11.09
N SER A 396 12.93 -26.35 10.78
CA SER A 396 12.61 -27.79 10.73
C SER A 396 13.16 -28.44 9.46
N MET A 397 13.03 -27.78 8.32
CA MET A 397 13.60 -28.22 7.04
C MET A 397 15.12 -28.24 7.09
N THR A 398 15.74 -27.25 7.75
CA THR A 398 17.21 -27.28 7.97
C THR A 398 17.64 -28.38 8.93
N ARG A 399 16.81 -28.76 9.91
CA ARG A 399 17.11 -29.88 10.80
C ARG A 399 16.98 -31.24 10.10
N SER A 400 15.96 -31.42 9.25
CA SER A 400 15.72 -32.67 8.49
C SER A 400 16.82 -32.96 7.46
N ILE A 401 17.24 -31.95 6.70
CA ILE A 401 18.25 -32.15 5.64
C ILE A 401 19.60 -32.63 6.21
N LEU A 402 19.98 -32.14 7.39
CA LEU A 402 21.22 -32.59 8.06
C LEU A 402 21.07 -33.93 8.79
N GLU A 403 19.85 -34.36 9.07
CA GLU A 403 19.55 -35.67 9.67
C GLU A 403 19.59 -36.79 8.61
N GLU A 404 19.35 -36.46 7.34
CA GLU A 404 19.43 -37.38 6.20
C GLU A 404 20.86 -37.65 5.71
N VAL A 405 21.86 -36.89 6.21
CA VAL A 405 23.27 -37.08 5.81
C VAL A 405 23.87 -38.26 6.57
N ASP A 406 24.12 -39.35 5.84
CA ASP A 406 24.73 -40.56 6.39
C ASP A 406 26.12 -40.25 6.99
N GLY A 407 26.32 -40.66 8.24
CA GLY A 407 27.51 -40.36 9.04
C GLY A 407 27.52 -39.03 9.80
N LEU A 408 26.47 -38.19 9.71
CA LEU A 408 26.41 -36.89 10.40
C LEU A 408 25.64 -36.92 11.74
N GLY A 409 26.32 -37.28 12.82
CA GLY A 409 25.75 -37.29 14.18
C GLY A 409 25.48 -35.91 14.80
N GLU A 410 24.77 -35.86 15.94
CA GLU A 410 24.38 -34.61 16.63
C GLU A 410 25.57 -33.67 16.95
N VAL A 411 26.72 -34.25 17.29
CA VAL A 411 27.95 -33.48 17.62
C VAL A 411 28.50 -32.78 16.37
N GLY A 412 28.51 -33.46 15.22
CA GLY A 412 28.93 -32.88 13.94
C GLY A 412 27.99 -31.76 13.51
N ARG A 413 26.67 -31.95 13.65
CA ARG A 413 25.65 -30.94 13.35
C ARG A 413 25.84 -29.66 14.16
N LYS A 414 26.04 -29.77 15.48
CA LYS A 414 26.30 -28.60 16.34
C LYS A 414 27.56 -27.84 15.92
N LYS A 415 28.64 -28.55 15.57
CA LYS A 415 29.88 -27.91 15.12
C LYS A 415 29.70 -27.16 13.79
N LEU A 416 28.99 -27.75 12.83
CA LEU A 416 28.66 -27.09 11.57
C LEU A 416 27.83 -25.82 11.81
N TYR A 417 26.81 -25.88 12.66
CA TYR A 417 26.02 -24.70 12.99
C TYR A 417 26.83 -23.61 13.69
N ASN A 418 27.74 -23.97 14.59
CA ASN A 418 28.59 -22.99 15.28
C ASN A 418 29.58 -22.31 14.32
N ARG A 419 30.08 -23.02 13.30
CA ARG A 419 31.04 -22.48 12.33
C ARG A 419 30.37 -21.67 11.22
N PHE A 420 29.29 -22.19 10.64
CA PHE A 420 28.68 -21.63 9.41
C PHE A 420 27.35 -20.91 9.66
N GLY A 421 26.69 -21.13 10.80
CA GLY A 421 25.46 -20.43 11.22
C GLY A 421 24.18 -20.80 10.46
N SER A 422 24.25 -21.13 9.17
CA SER A 422 23.09 -21.48 8.34
C SER A 422 23.44 -22.46 7.22
N ILE A 423 22.45 -23.23 6.75
CA ILE A 423 22.63 -24.18 5.63
C ILE A 423 23.03 -23.48 4.33
N LYS A 424 22.56 -22.25 4.08
CA LYS A 424 22.95 -21.49 2.89
C LYS A 424 24.47 -21.28 2.85
N ARG A 425 25.07 -20.90 3.99
CA ARG A 425 26.52 -20.76 4.12
C ARG A 425 27.25 -22.10 4.04
N MET A 426 26.67 -23.19 4.54
CA MET A 426 27.24 -24.55 4.38
C MET A 426 27.23 -25.03 2.92
N ARG A 427 26.24 -24.60 2.12
CA ARG A 427 26.15 -24.89 0.68
C ARG A 427 27.22 -24.14 -0.12
N GLU A 428 27.47 -22.89 0.26
CA GLU A 428 28.45 -21.99 -0.36
C GLU A 428 29.90 -22.34 0.05
N ALA A 429 30.11 -22.95 1.22
CA ALA A 429 31.42 -23.36 1.72
C ALA A 429 32.11 -24.39 0.81
N SER A 430 33.45 -24.33 0.78
CA SER A 430 34.27 -25.28 0.04
C SER A 430 34.30 -26.65 0.74
N LEU A 431 34.68 -27.69 0.00
CA LEU A 431 34.82 -29.03 0.56
C LEU A 431 35.95 -29.08 1.60
N GLU A 432 37.02 -28.30 1.41
CA GLU A 432 38.09 -28.16 2.40
C GLU A 432 37.58 -27.50 3.68
N GLU A 433 36.80 -26.42 3.59
CA GLU A 433 36.24 -25.71 4.75
C GLU A 433 35.29 -26.58 5.58
N LEU A 434 34.48 -27.42 4.91
CA LEU A 434 33.60 -28.38 5.58
C LEU A 434 34.42 -29.49 6.26
N SER A 435 35.52 -29.93 5.63
CA SER A 435 36.39 -30.98 6.15
C SER A 435 37.18 -30.59 7.40
N GLU A 436 37.32 -29.29 7.69
CA GLU A 436 37.89 -28.80 8.96
C GLU A 436 37.00 -29.17 10.17
N VAL A 437 35.70 -29.34 9.94
CA VAL A 437 34.70 -29.49 11.00
C VAL A 437 34.18 -30.93 11.11
N ILE A 438 34.09 -31.63 9.97
CA ILE A 438 33.57 -33.00 9.85
C ILE A 438 34.50 -33.85 8.95
N PRO A 439 34.51 -35.19 9.07
CA PRO A 439 35.35 -36.04 8.22
C PRO A 439 35.06 -35.85 6.73
N MET A 440 36.09 -35.97 5.88
CA MET A 440 36.00 -35.71 4.44
C MET A 440 34.84 -36.46 3.75
N GLY A 441 34.67 -37.76 4.02
CA GLY A 441 33.57 -38.53 3.44
C GLY A 441 32.17 -38.05 3.86
N VAL A 442 32.03 -37.48 5.06
CA VAL A 442 30.77 -36.88 5.53
C VAL A 442 30.56 -35.50 4.91
N ALA A 443 31.65 -34.75 4.65
CA ALA A 443 31.59 -33.47 3.95
C ALA A 443 31.16 -33.62 2.48
N GLU A 444 31.64 -34.66 1.81
CA GLU A 444 31.21 -35.04 0.45
C GLU A 444 29.71 -35.39 0.40
N ASN A 445 29.25 -36.24 1.32
CA ASN A 445 27.84 -36.60 1.46
C ASN A 445 26.95 -35.38 1.75
N LEU A 446 27.42 -34.50 2.63
CA LEU A 446 26.72 -33.24 2.95
C LEU A 446 26.61 -32.33 1.72
N LYS A 447 27.70 -32.16 0.94
CA LYS A 447 27.68 -31.36 -0.30
C LYS A 447 26.72 -31.95 -1.34
N MET A 448 26.67 -33.28 -1.45
CA MET A 448 25.77 -33.98 -2.36
C MET A 448 24.30 -33.74 -1.97
N VAL A 449 23.94 -33.93 -0.69
CA VAL A 449 22.58 -33.72 -0.18
C VAL A 449 22.16 -32.25 -0.29
N LEU A 450 23.07 -31.31 -0.02
CA LEU A 450 22.80 -29.86 -0.11
C LEU A 450 22.75 -29.33 -1.55
N GLY A 451 23.31 -30.06 -2.51
CA GLY A 451 23.38 -29.71 -3.93
C GLY A 451 22.18 -30.16 -4.78
N ILE A 452 21.25 -30.94 -4.20
CA ILE A 452 19.99 -31.31 -4.86
C ILE A 452 19.08 -30.08 -4.90
N ASP A 453 18.65 -29.67 -6.09
CA ASP A 453 17.65 -28.62 -6.27
C ASP A 453 16.24 -29.20 -6.08
N TRP A 454 15.73 -29.10 -4.86
CA TRP A 454 14.41 -29.65 -4.46
C TRP A 454 13.21 -28.90 -5.08
N LYS A 455 13.43 -27.99 -6.04
CA LYS A 455 12.36 -27.29 -6.76
C LYS A 455 11.69 -28.11 -7.86
N SER A 456 12.20 -29.27 -8.23
CA SER A 456 11.70 -30.06 -9.37
C SER A 456 10.91 -31.32 -9.00
N VAL A 457 10.49 -31.50 -7.74
CA VAL A 457 9.82 -32.74 -7.27
C VAL A 457 8.33 -32.55 -6.94
N ASP A 458 7.81 -31.31 -6.91
CA ASP A 458 6.38 -31.05 -6.60
C ASP A 458 5.49 -30.77 -7.84
N GLU A 459 5.92 -31.14 -9.05
CA GLU A 459 5.04 -31.17 -10.23
C GLU A 459 5.17 -32.52 -10.95
N LYS A 460 4.46 -33.52 -10.43
CA LYS A 460 3.86 -34.67 -11.16
C LYS A 460 3.30 -35.68 -10.15
N ASP A 461 2.02 -35.54 -9.82
CA ASP A 461 0.93 -36.43 -10.25
C ASP A 461 -0.40 -35.99 -9.62
#